data_AF-A0A0W0VH27-F1
#
_entry.id   AF-A0A0W0VH27-F1
#
_cell.length_a   1.000
_cell.length_b   1.000
_cell.length_c   1.000
_cell.angle_alpha   90.00
_cell.angle_beta   90.00
_cell.angle_gamma   90.00
#
_symmetry.space_group_name_H-M   'P 1'
#
loop_
_entity.id
_entity.type
_entity.pdbx_description
1 polymer ?
#
loop_
_entity_poly.entity_id
_entity_poly.type
_entity_poly.pdbx_seq_one_letter_code
_entity_poly.pdbx_strand_id
1 'polypeptide(L)' 'MSKPLQIIRLKGKDILPYISDLATLRIKVFKEYPYLYEGDVHYEQNYLQTYVTCPESIMVLVLDQKQVGQVQKVL' A
#
# COMPACT_ATOMS: atom_id res chain seq x y z
N MET A 1 17.68 12.55 15.42
CA MET A 1 17.80 12.58 13.94
C MET A 1 16.77 11.62 13.36
N SER A 2 15.98 12.04 12.37
CA SER A 2 15.08 11.14 11.66
C SER A 2 15.88 10.13 10.85
N LYS A 3 15.42 8.88 10.82
CA LYS A 3 16.03 7.84 9.99
C LYS A 3 15.74 8.13 8.50
N PRO A 4 16.61 7.69 7.57
CA PRO A 4 16.36 7.87 6.15
C PRO A 4 15.14 7.06 5.71
N LEU A 5 14.26 7.69 4.94
CA LEU A 5 13.16 7.00 4.24
C LEU A 5 13.72 6.31 2.99
N GLN A 6 13.23 5.10 2.71
CA GLN A 6 13.57 4.37 1.50
C GLN A 6 12.40 4.44 0.51
N ILE A 7 12.68 4.86 -0.73
CA ILE A 7 11.70 4.86 -1.82
C ILE A 7 11.99 3.65 -2.71
N ILE A 8 10.99 2.82 -2.94
CA ILE A 8 11.08 1.68 -3.87
C ILE A 8 10.00 1.76 -4.93
N ARG A 9 10.34 1.32 -6.14
CA ARG A 9 9.40 1.19 -7.26
C ARG A 9 9.30 -0.28 -7.65
N LEU A 10 8.08 -0.81 -7.63
CA LEU A 10 7.75 -2.19 -7.95
C LEU A 10 6.84 -2.24 -9.17
N LYS A 11 6.82 -3.38 -9.86
CA LYS A 11 5.93 -3.64 -11.00
C LYS A 11 5.37 -5.05 -10.94
N GLY A 12 4.13 -5.22 -11.39
CA GLY A 12 3.49 -6.53 -11.53
C GLY A 12 3.72 -7.42 -10.31
N LYS A 13 4.34 -8.59 -10.51
CA LYS A 13 4.56 -9.59 -9.45
C LYS A 13 5.44 -9.12 -8.29
N ASP A 14 6.32 -8.13 -8.48
CA ASP A 14 7.18 -7.60 -7.41
C ASP A 14 6.37 -6.88 -6.33
N ILE A 15 5.11 -6.54 -6.63
CA ILE A 15 4.16 -5.94 -5.69
C ILE A 15 3.67 -6.96 -4.65
N LEU A 16 3.62 -8.24 -4.99
CA LEU A 16 2.94 -9.29 -4.21
C LEU A 16 3.30 -9.30 -2.71
N PRO A 17 4.57 -9.12 -2.29
CA PRO A 17 4.94 -9.12 -0.88
C PRO A 17 4.30 -8.00 -0.05
N TYR A 18 3.83 -6.93 -0.69
CA TYR A 18 3.34 -5.71 -0.04
C TYR A 18 1.82 -5.57 -0.07
N ILE A 19 1.10 -6.52 -0.68
CA ILE A 19 -0.37 -6.45 -0.86
C ILE A 19 -1.10 -6.35 0.48
N SER A 20 -0.66 -7.12 1.48
CA SER A 20 -1.30 -7.10 2.79
C SER A 20 -1.14 -5.76 3.48
N ASP A 21 0.09 -5.23 3.54
CA ASP A 21 0.37 -3.94 4.18
C ASP A 21 -0.35 -2.80 3.46
N LEU A 22 -0.42 -2.84 2.13
CA LEU A 22 -1.11 -1.83 1.34
C LEU A 22 -2.63 -1.88 1.54
N ALA A 23 -3.24 -3.07 1.61
CA ALA A 23 -4.66 -3.21 1.89
C ALA A 23 -5.03 -2.60 3.25
N THR A 24 -4.23 -2.89 4.29
CA THR A 24 -4.41 -2.30 5.62
C THR A 24 -4.27 -0.78 5.59
N LEU A 25 -3.26 -0.25 4.89
CA LEU A 25 -3.09 1.20 4.74
C LEU A 25 -4.31 1.83 4.08
N ARG A 26 -4.78 1.26 2.97
CA ARG A 26 -5.89 1.81 2.18
C ARG A 26 -7.15 1.90 3.02
N ILE A 27 -7.49 0.86 3.77
CA ILE A 27 -8.62 0.91 4.72
C ILE A 27 -8.45 2.01 5.76
N LYS A 28 -7.26 2.15 6.35
CA LYS A 28 -6.99 3.19 7.35
C LYS A 28 -7.18 4.58 6.75
N VAL A 29 -6.59 4.84 5.58
CA VAL A 29 -6.71 6.13 4.88
C VAL A 29 -8.16 6.42 4.54
N PHE A 30 -8.90 5.47 3.95
CA PHE A 30 -10.29 5.70 3.58
C PHE A 30 -11.20 5.97 4.79
N LYS A 31 -10.94 5.34 5.94
CA LYS A 31 -11.67 5.62 7.19
C LYS A 31 -11.38 7.00 7.79
N GLU A 32 -10.22 7.59 7.50
CA GLU A 32 -9.83 8.91 8.02
C GLU A 32 -10.40 10.08 7.20
N TYR A 33 -10.99 9.83 6.03
CA TYR A 33 -11.61 10.85 5.19
C TYR A 33 -13.14 10.65 5.13
N PRO A 34 -13.95 11.73 4.96
CA PRO A 34 -15.41 11.68 5.00
C PRO A 34 -16.02 11.09 3.72
N TYR A 35 -15.48 9.97 3.26
CA TYR A 35 -16.02 9.18 2.16
C TYR A 35 -16.86 8.04 2.72
N LEU A 36 -17.97 7.72 2.06
CA LEU A 36 -18.81 6.56 2.35
C LEU A 36 -18.11 5.29 1.85
N TYR A 37 -16.93 4.98 2.38
CA TYR A 37 -16.14 3.83 1.98
C TYR A 37 -16.21 2.72 3.03
N GLU A 38 -17.04 1.71 2.74
CA GLU A 38 -17.21 0.51 3.57
C GLU A 38 -16.45 -0.70 3.00
N GLY A 39 -15.17 -0.51 2.69
CA GLY A 39 -14.29 -1.60 2.30
C GLY A 39 -13.74 -2.37 3.50
N ASP A 40 -13.32 -3.61 3.25
CA ASP A 40 -12.56 -4.42 4.20
C ASP A 40 -11.19 -4.84 3.62
N VAL A 41 -10.31 -5.37 4.47
CA VAL A 41 -8.95 -5.74 4.08
C VAL A 41 -8.94 -6.86 3.03
N HIS A 42 -9.87 -7.81 3.10
CA HIS A 42 -9.92 -8.92 2.15
C HIS A 42 -10.35 -8.44 0.75
N TYR A 43 -11.37 -7.58 0.69
CA TYR A 43 -11.78 -6.91 -0.53
C TYR A 43 -10.62 -6.12 -1.16
N GLU A 44 -9.89 -5.33 -0.35
CA GLU A 44 -8.75 -4.57 -0.82
C GLU A 44 -7.62 -5.46 -1.35
N GLN A 45 -7.29 -6.56 -0.67
CA GLN A 45 -6.28 -7.51 -1.15
C GLN A 45 -6.66 -8.09 -2.52
N ASN A 46 -7.92 -8.48 -2.69
CA ASN A 46 -8.42 -9.00 -3.96
C ASN A 46 -8.38 -7.93 -5.06
N TYR A 47 -8.80 -6.71 -4.74
CA TYR A 47 -8.72 -5.58 -5.67
C TYR A 47 -7.28 -5.33 -6.12
N LEU A 48 -6.33 -5.33 -5.17
CA LEU A 48 -4.93 -5.06 -5.43
C LEU A 48 -4.24 -6.15 -6.29
N GLN A 49 -4.79 -7.36 -6.37
CA GLN A 49 -4.28 -8.39 -7.29
C GLN A 49 -4.32 -7.97 -8.75
N THR A 50 -5.23 -7.07 -9.14
CA THR A 50 -5.30 -6.51 -10.50
C THR A 50 -3.99 -5.82 -10.90
N TYR A 51 -3.29 -5.20 -9.94
CA TYR A 51 -1.99 -4.57 -10.20
C TYR A 51 -0.87 -5.61 -10.27
N VAL A 52 -0.95 -6.68 -9.47
CA VAL A 52 0.02 -7.78 -9.52
C VAL A 52 0.00 -8.48 -10.88
N THR A 53 -1.18 -8.67 -11.46
CA THR A 53 -1.36 -9.35 -12.74
C THR A 53 -1.12 -8.46 -13.96
N CYS A 54 -0.98 -7.14 -13.78
CA CYS A 54 -0.67 -6.17 -14.83
C CYS A 54 0.83 -5.81 -14.80
N PRO A 55 1.66 -6.29 -15.75
CA PRO A 55 3.09 -6.02 -15.80
C PRO A 55 3.46 -4.53 -15.90
N GLU A 56 2.58 -3.72 -16.47
CA GLU A 56 2.73 -2.28 -16.68
C GLU A 56 2.35 -1.47 -15.45
N SER A 57 1.67 -2.09 -14.46
CA SER A 57 1.35 -1.43 -13.20
C SER A 57 2.62 -1.02 -12.47
N ILE A 58 2.55 0.11 -11.77
CA ILE A 58 3.64 0.62 -10.95
C ILE A 58 3.11 0.88 -9.56
N MET A 59 3.86 0.41 -8.57
CA MET A 59 3.68 0.77 -7.18
C MET A 59 4.94 1.48 -6.68
N VAL A 60 4.76 2.65 -6.08
CA VAL A 60 5.84 3.38 -5.41
C VAL A 60 5.54 3.35 -3.92
N LEU A 61 6.49 2.81 -3.13
CA LEU A 61 6.38 2.73 -1.68
C LEU A 61 7.44 3.63 -1.05
N VAL A 62 7.05 4.30 0.02
CA VAL A 62 7.95 5.02 0.93
C VAL A 62 7.97 4.26 2.24
N LEU A 63 9.10 3.64 2.54
CA LEU A 63 9.31 2.81 3.72
C LEU A 63 10.09 3.59 4.78
N ASP A 64 9.55 3.62 5.99
CA ASP A 64 10.28 4.03 7.19
C ASP A 64 10.84 2.79 7.89
N GLN A 65 12.06 2.86 8.42
CA GLN A 65 12.72 1.76 9.12
C GLN A 65 12.06 1.35 10.45
N LYS A 66 10.95 2.00 10.84
CA LYS A 66 10.10 1.56 11.96
C LYS A 66 9.03 0.60 11.44
N GLN A 67 9.33 -0.69 11.54
CA GLN A 67 8.41 -1.83 11.33
C GLN A 67 7.68 -1.84 9.98
N VAL A 68 7.95 -2.91 9.21
CA VAL A 68 7.13 -3.35 8.09
C VAL A 68 5.66 -3.35 8.54
N GLY A 69 4.85 -2.44 7.99
CA GLY A 69 3.46 -2.23 8.40
C GLY A 69 2.99 -0.76 8.46
N GLN A 70 3.89 0.23 8.39
CA GLN A 70 3.50 1.65 8.28
C GLN A 70 3.97 2.25 6.96
N VAL A 71 3.14 2.09 5.92
CA VAL A 71 3.21 2.99 4.77
C VAL A 71 2.76 4.36 5.25
N GLN A 72 3.65 5.35 5.21
CA GLN A 72 3.32 6.69 5.66
C GLN A 72 2.61 7.45 4.54
N LYS A 73 1.51 8.11 4.94
CA LYS A 73 0.76 9.08 4.15
C LYS A 73 1.71 10.17 3.65
N VAL A 74 1.90 10.29 2.35
CA VAL A 74 2.48 11.49 1.73
C VAL A 74 1.29 12.29 1.19
N LEU A 75 1.08 13.48 1.75
CA LEU A 75 0.11 14.48 1.26
C LEU A 75 0.59 15.08 -0.06
#